data_AF-A0A962JKY0-F1
#
_entry.id   AF-A0A962JKY0-F1
#
_cell.length_a   1.000
_cell.length_b   1.000
_cell.length_c   1.000
_cell.angle_alpha   90.00
_cell.angle_beta   90.00
_cell.angle_gamma   90.00
#
_symmetry.space_group_name_H-M   'P 1'
#
loop_
_entity.id
_entity.type
_entity.pdbx_description
1 polymer ?
#
loop_
_entity_poly.entity_id
_entity_poly.type
_entity_poly.pdbx_seq_one_letter_code
_entity_poly.pdbx_strand_id
1 'polypeptide(L)'
;PVDGPGMPMAIGKVAKQLARWLKKRRLAQDEPYYRRLYAAQGVKDIMLEAGRKQILGQAIDKLMVPAIADPLVAELKRQAAKGAMKESAMVPTVLPIQIIRLGNIAIVCCPGEFTTIAGQRVVQTVAQTLADANIEQVLICTYCNDYMGYVTTYEEYQQQAYEGGHTIYGQWTLAAFQTCFAKLAEQFALPAHQRQYDQQTQPLPVPAHELALRSNLTPPRR
;
A
#
# COMPACT_ATOMS: atom_id res chain seq x y z
N PRO A 1 -10.96 5.41 -3.60
CA PRO A 1 -10.93 4.71 -4.91
C PRO A 1 -9.59 4.95 -5.61
N VAL A 2 -8.90 3.84 -5.81
CA VAL A 2 -7.64 3.63 -6.53
C VAL A 2 -7.48 4.55 -7.74
N ASP A 3 -6.35 5.27 -7.81
CA ASP A 3 -5.96 6.07 -8.97
C ASP A 3 -5.83 5.15 -10.20
N GLY A 4 -6.79 5.20 -11.12
CA GLY A 4 -6.87 4.34 -12.31
C GLY A 4 -7.99 4.81 -13.24
N PRO A 5 -8.22 4.15 -14.39
CA PRO A 5 -9.21 4.57 -15.40
C PRO A 5 -10.69 4.53 -14.94
N GLY A 6 -10.96 4.26 -13.65
CA GLY A 6 -12.31 4.25 -13.08
C GLY A 6 -12.94 5.63 -12.86
N MET A 7 -12.20 6.73 -13.05
CA MET A 7 -12.74 8.09 -12.97
C MET A 7 -13.25 8.55 -14.35
N PRO A 8 -14.39 9.28 -14.44
CA PRO A 8 -14.85 9.86 -15.70
C PRO A 8 -13.73 10.63 -16.40
N MET A 9 -13.51 10.37 -17.70
CA MET A 9 -12.32 10.83 -18.43
C MET A 9 -12.03 12.33 -18.30
N ALA A 10 -13.08 13.17 -18.33
CA ALA A 10 -12.93 14.62 -18.20
C ALA A 10 -12.40 15.02 -16.82
N ILE A 11 -12.95 14.43 -15.75
CA ILE A 11 -12.54 14.67 -14.37
C ILE A 11 -11.10 14.16 -14.16
N GLY A 12 -10.80 12.96 -14.68
CA GLY A 12 -9.46 12.37 -14.59
C GLY A 12 -8.38 13.23 -15.26
N LYS A 13 -8.66 13.86 -16.41
CA LYS A 13 -7.72 14.77 -17.09
C LYS A 13 -7.42 16.01 -16.23
N VAL A 14 -8.44 16.64 -15.65
CA VAL A 14 -8.28 17.82 -14.80
C VAL A 14 -7.49 17.46 -13.53
N ALA A 15 -7.85 16.36 -12.87
CA ALA A 15 -7.16 15.89 -11.66
C ALA A 15 -5.66 15.61 -11.92
N LYS A 16 -5.31 14.96 -13.05
CA LYS A 16 -3.92 14.75 -13.45
C LYS A 16 -3.15 16.04 -13.68
N GLN A 17 -3.76 17.02 -14.36
CA GLN A 17 -3.11 18.33 -14.56
C GLN A 17 -2.83 19.04 -13.23
N LEU A 18 -3.79 19.04 -12.31
CA LEU A 18 -3.63 19.59 -10.97
C LEU A 18 -2.54 18.86 -10.17
N ALA A 19 -2.53 17.53 -10.19
CA ALA A 19 -1.51 16.72 -9.52
C ALA A 19 -0.09 17.04 -10.02
N ARG A 20 0.09 17.19 -11.34
CA ARG A 20 1.38 17.55 -11.94
C ARG A 20 1.82 18.97 -11.60
N TRP A 21 0.89 19.91 -11.60
CA TRP A 21 1.16 21.28 -11.17
C TRP A 21 1.58 21.32 -9.69
N LEU A 22 0.86 20.60 -8.82
CA LEU A 22 1.21 20.45 -7.40
C LEU A 22 2.59 19.83 -7.20
N LYS A 23 2.92 18.78 -7.96
CA LYS A 23 4.26 18.16 -7.94
C LYS A 23 5.34 19.18 -8.23
N LYS A 24 5.21 19.97 -9.30
CA LYS A 24 6.18 21.03 -9.65
C LYS A 24 6.31 22.05 -8.52
N ARG A 25 5.18 22.55 -8.00
CA ARG A 25 5.16 23.54 -6.93
C ARG A 25 5.80 23.02 -5.64
N ARG A 26 5.52 21.78 -5.24
CA ARG A 26 6.05 21.15 -4.03
C ARG A 26 7.53 20.81 -4.12
N LEU A 27 8.01 20.38 -5.30
CA LEU A 27 9.44 20.18 -5.52
C LEU A 27 10.21 21.51 -5.50
N ALA A 28 9.59 22.60 -5.96
CA ALA A 28 10.19 23.94 -5.86
C ALA A 28 10.27 24.49 -4.42
N GLN A 29 9.43 24.00 -3.49
CA GLN A 29 9.51 24.34 -2.06
C GLN A 29 10.69 23.67 -1.35
N ASP A 30 11.29 22.67 -1.99
CA ASP A 30 12.51 22.02 -1.55
C ASP A 30 12.44 21.29 -0.19
N GLU A 31 11.23 20.90 0.22
CA GLU A 31 11.01 20.14 1.46
C GLU A 31 11.54 18.68 1.31
N PRO A 32 12.35 18.17 2.26
CA PRO A 32 12.87 16.80 2.19
C PRO A 32 11.79 15.73 2.08
N TYR A 33 10.62 15.97 2.68
CA TYR A 33 9.46 15.09 2.58
C TYR A 33 8.99 14.92 1.14
N TYR A 34 8.74 16.02 0.41
CA TYR A 34 8.22 15.96 -0.96
C TYR A 34 9.25 15.38 -1.93
N ARG A 35 10.54 15.65 -1.74
CA ARG A 35 11.60 15.01 -2.53
C ARG A 35 11.53 13.49 -2.39
N ARG A 36 11.43 12.96 -1.16
CA ARG A 36 11.30 11.51 -0.92
C ARG A 36 10.00 10.94 -1.47
N LEU A 37 8.87 11.62 -1.24
CA LEU A 37 7.56 11.17 -1.73
C LEU A 37 7.56 11.01 -3.25
N TYR A 38 8.00 12.02 -3.99
CA TYR A 38 7.99 11.97 -5.45
C TYR A 38 9.09 11.07 -6.03
N ALA A 39 10.22 10.89 -5.34
CA ALA A 39 11.22 9.90 -5.72
C ALA A 39 10.71 8.46 -5.57
N ALA A 40 9.96 8.18 -4.49
CA ALA A 40 9.36 6.87 -4.25
C ALA A 40 8.17 6.57 -5.18
N GLN A 41 7.33 7.56 -5.47
CA GLN A 41 6.12 7.39 -6.30
C GLN A 41 6.38 7.55 -7.81
N GLY A 42 7.54 8.07 -8.22
CA GLY A 42 7.96 8.10 -9.63
C GLY A 42 6.97 8.82 -10.56
N VAL A 43 6.42 8.06 -11.52
CA VAL A 43 5.51 8.55 -12.57
C VAL A 43 4.07 8.79 -12.11
N LYS A 44 3.70 8.34 -10.89
CA LYS A 44 2.33 8.45 -10.40
C LYS A 44 1.91 9.91 -10.22
N ASP A 45 0.78 10.25 -10.82
CA ASP A 45 0.06 11.50 -10.57
C ASP A 45 -0.69 11.37 -9.23
N ILE A 46 -0.03 11.71 -8.11
CA ILE A 46 -0.58 11.51 -6.76
C ILE A 46 -1.83 12.38 -6.54
N MET A 47 -3.01 11.75 -6.49
CA MET A 47 -4.26 12.45 -6.18
C MET A 47 -4.58 12.41 -4.68
N LEU A 48 -4.41 11.25 -4.04
CA LEU A 48 -4.62 11.03 -2.61
C LEU A 48 -3.30 10.73 -1.89
N GLU A 49 -2.95 11.56 -0.92
CA GLU A 49 -1.85 11.32 0.02
C GLU A 49 -2.42 10.77 1.33
N ALA A 50 -2.52 9.44 1.41
CA ALA A 50 -3.07 8.74 2.58
C ALA A 50 -2.38 9.13 3.90
N GLY A 51 -1.04 9.28 3.89
CA GLY A 51 -0.27 9.63 5.09
C GLY A 51 -0.50 11.05 5.62
N ARG A 52 -0.80 12.02 4.75
CA ARG A 52 -1.13 13.41 5.14
C ARG A 52 -2.64 13.68 5.11
N LYS A 53 -3.46 12.72 4.67
CA LYS A 53 -4.92 12.81 4.55
C LYS A 53 -5.33 13.98 3.67
N GLN A 54 -4.66 14.10 2.53
CA GLN A 54 -4.85 15.17 1.56
C GLN A 54 -5.30 14.62 0.20
N ILE A 55 -6.23 15.31 -0.43
CA ILE A 55 -6.60 15.11 -1.83
C ILE A 55 -6.18 16.37 -2.59
N LEU A 56 -5.29 16.21 -3.58
CA LEU A 56 -4.73 17.30 -4.38
C LEU A 56 -4.25 18.48 -3.50
N GLY A 57 -3.53 18.15 -2.41
CA GLY A 57 -2.95 19.11 -1.48
C GLY A 57 -3.92 19.79 -0.51
N GLN A 58 -5.21 19.46 -0.55
CA GLN A 58 -6.20 19.94 0.40
C GLN A 58 -6.52 18.84 1.41
N ALA A 59 -6.65 19.18 2.70
CA ALA A 59 -7.12 18.23 3.70
C ALA A 59 -8.51 17.68 3.33
N ILE A 60 -8.75 16.39 3.56
CA ILE A 60 -9.99 15.71 3.11
C ILE A 60 -11.26 16.39 3.64
N ASP A 61 -11.24 16.85 4.89
CA ASP A 61 -12.34 17.59 5.53
C ASP A 61 -12.63 18.95 4.87
N LYS A 62 -11.63 19.54 4.20
CA LYS A 62 -11.72 20.85 3.54
C LYS A 62 -11.92 20.76 2.03
N LEU A 63 -12.01 19.54 1.46
CA LEU A 63 -12.09 19.35 0.03
C LEU A 63 -13.38 19.96 -0.55
N MET A 64 -13.24 20.92 -1.47
CA MET A 64 -14.36 21.60 -2.16
C MET A 64 -14.97 20.77 -3.30
N VAL A 65 -15.10 19.44 -3.14
CA VAL A 65 -15.84 18.59 -4.08
C VAL A 65 -17.28 18.42 -3.57
N PRO A 66 -18.32 18.68 -4.39
CA PRO A 66 -19.71 18.43 -4.00
C PRO A 66 -19.90 16.97 -3.60
N ALA A 67 -20.52 16.72 -2.43
CA ALA A 67 -20.71 15.36 -1.91
C ALA A 67 -21.58 14.47 -2.83
N ILE A 68 -22.34 15.07 -3.75
CA ILE A 68 -23.21 14.37 -4.70
C ILE A 68 -22.41 13.73 -5.84
N ALA A 69 -21.16 14.17 -6.07
CA ALA A 69 -20.37 13.70 -7.21
C ALA A 69 -19.86 12.26 -7.07
N ASP A 70 -19.69 11.77 -5.84
CA ASP A 70 -19.19 10.42 -5.57
C ASP A 70 -19.53 9.99 -4.11
N PRO A 71 -20.25 8.87 -3.89
CA PRO A 71 -20.62 8.40 -2.56
C PRO A 71 -19.43 8.10 -1.63
N LEU A 72 -18.30 7.68 -2.17
CA LEU A 72 -17.10 7.42 -1.40
C LEU A 72 -16.42 8.72 -0.96
N VAL A 73 -16.38 9.74 -1.83
CA VAL A 73 -15.91 11.08 -1.44
C VAL A 73 -16.81 11.68 -0.36
N ALA A 74 -18.14 11.50 -0.47
CA ALA A 74 -19.08 11.93 0.56
C ALA A 74 -18.78 11.28 1.92
N GLU A 75 -18.57 9.96 1.93
CA GLU A 75 -18.27 9.21 3.14
C GLU A 75 -16.91 9.58 3.76
N LEU A 76 -15.87 9.73 2.93
CA LEU A 76 -14.55 10.21 3.39
C LEU A 76 -14.66 11.58 4.04
N LYS A 77 -15.38 12.52 3.42
CA LYS A 77 -15.62 13.86 3.98
C LYS A 77 -16.39 13.78 5.30
N ARG A 78 -17.43 12.94 5.38
CA ARG A 78 -18.21 12.73 6.60
C ARG A 78 -17.35 12.19 7.73
N GLN A 79 -16.52 11.18 7.47
CA GLN A 79 -15.61 10.61 8.48
C GLN A 79 -14.54 11.61 8.92
N ALA A 80 -13.95 12.35 7.98
CA ALA A 80 -12.97 13.39 8.28
C ALA A 80 -13.55 14.52 9.13
N ALA A 81 -14.74 15.03 8.76
CA ALA A 81 -15.43 16.09 9.50
C ALA A 81 -15.85 15.66 10.92
N LYS A 82 -16.15 14.37 11.13
CA LYS A 82 -16.42 13.82 12.46
C LYS A 82 -15.15 13.57 13.28
N GLY A 83 -13.96 13.67 12.70
CA GLY A 83 -12.70 13.31 13.35
C GLY A 83 -12.48 11.79 13.48
N ALA A 84 -13.20 10.97 12.71
CA ALA A 84 -13.13 9.50 12.79
C ALA A 84 -11.86 8.89 12.17
N MET A 85 -10.96 9.73 11.67
CA MET A 85 -9.77 9.33 10.92
C MET A 85 -8.65 10.37 11.04
N LYS A 86 -8.54 11.09 12.16
CA LYS A 86 -7.50 12.10 12.43
C LYS A 86 -6.15 11.49 12.81
N GLU A 87 -6.15 10.46 13.65
CA GLU A 87 -4.99 9.73 14.16
C GLU A 87 -4.73 8.45 13.37
N SER A 88 -5.77 7.69 13.05
CA SER A 88 -5.61 6.41 12.34
C SER A 88 -4.96 6.55 10.98
N ALA A 89 -4.08 5.62 10.63
CA ALA A 89 -3.57 5.51 9.27
C ALA A 89 -4.72 5.15 8.30
N MET A 90 -4.71 5.76 7.10
CA MET A 90 -5.69 5.44 6.05
C MET A 90 -5.34 4.16 5.28
N VAL A 91 -4.08 3.75 5.35
CA VAL A 91 -3.52 2.54 4.73
C VAL A 91 -2.57 1.90 5.74
N PRO A 92 -2.35 0.57 5.70
CA PRO A 92 -1.42 -0.08 6.62
C PRO A 92 -0.01 0.52 6.52
N THR A 93 0.67 0.71 7.65
CA THR A 93 2.05 1.22 7.70
C THR A 93 3.04 0.18 8.23
N VAL A 94 2.52 -0.92 8.78
CA VAL A 94 3.25 -2.11 9.21
C VAL A 94 2.60 -3.28 8.49
N LEU A 95 3.38 -4.08 7.77
CA LEU A 95 2.88 -5.17 6.95
C LEU A 95 3.48 -6.50 7.40
N PRO A 96 2.66 -7.53 7.66
CA PRO A 96 3.16 -8.85 8.02
C PRO A 96 3.72 -9.56 6.77
N ILE A 97 4.90 -10.15 6.90
CA ILE A 97 5.45 -11.10 5.93
C ILE A 97 5.75 -12.42 6.62
N GLN A 98 5.57 -13.55 5.92
CA GLN A 98 5.70 -14.86 6.52
C GLN A 98 6.17 -15.91 5.50
N ILE A 99 6.99 -16.85 5.95
CA ILE A 99 7.35 -18.06 5.20
C ILE A 99 6.99 -19.26 6.08
N ILE A 100 6.27 -20.23 5.51
CA ILE A 100 5.89 -21.49 6.17
C ILE A 100 6.60 -22.64 5.45
N ARG A 101 7.16 -23.60 6.18
CA ARG A 101 7.71 -24.84 5.61
C ARG A 101 6.84 -26.03 5.94
N LEU A 102 6.52 -26.83 4.92
CA LEU A 102 5.84 -28.10 5.01
C LEU A 102 6.71 -29.15 4.30
N GLY A 103 7.47 -29.94 5.06
CA GLY A 103 8.44 -30.88 4.48
C GLY A 103 9.51 -30.16 3.65
N ASN A 104 9.56 -30.42 2.34
CA ASN A 104 10.44 -29.79 1.35
C ASN A 104 9.75 -28.65 0.58
N ILE A 105 8.56 -28.21 1.00
CA ILE A 105 7.83 -27.08 0.39
C ILE A 105 7.94 -25.85 1.29
N ALA A 106 8.24 -24.68 0.71
CA ALA A 106 8.10 -23.38 1.36
C ALA A 106 6.93 -22.59 0.75
N ILE A 107 6.12 -21.95 1.59
CA ILE A 107 4.99 -21.10 1.18
C ILE A 107 5.29 -19.68 1.64
N VAL A 108 5.40 -18.76 0.68
CA VAL A 108 5.61 -17.33 0.90
C VAL A 108 4.25 -16.65 1.02
N CYS A 109 3.91 -16.25 2.24
CA CYS A 109 2.65 -15.60 2.58
C CYS A 109 2.80 -14.09 2.47
N CYS A 110 2.10 -13.50 1.50
CA CYS A 110 2.21 -12.09 1.13
C CYS A 110 0.94 -11.31 1.50
N PRO A 111 1.05 -10.10 2.08
CA PRO A 111 -0.08 -9.22 2.29
C PRO A 111 -0.46 -8.52 0.98
N GLY A 112 -1.75 -8.44 0.65
CA GLY A 112 -2.23 -7.80 -0.57
C GLY A 112 -2.13 -8.67 -1.85
N GLU A 113 -2.11 -8.02 -3.01
CA GLU A 113 -2.33 -8.62 -4.34
C GLU A 113 -1.08 -8.46 -5.22
N PHE A 114 -0.37 -9.54 -5.49
CA PHE A 114 0.82 -9.50 -6.34
C PHE A 114 0.43 -9.81 -7.78
N THR A 115 0.90 -9.01 -8.75
CA THR A 115 0.78 -9.37 -10.17
C THR A 115 1.54 -10.66 -10.46
N THR A 116 1.24 -11.29 -11.60
CA THR A 116 1.87 -12.55 -12.00
C THR A 116 3.39 -12.48 -11.95
N ILE A 117 3.99 -11.44 -12.56
CA ILE A 117 5.45 -11.32 -12.62
C ILE A 117 6.03 -10.87 -11.27
N ALA A 118 5.32 -10.00 -10.53
CA ALA A 118 5.75 -9.62 -9.18
C ALA A 118 5.82 -10.83 -8.23
N GLY A 119 4.79 -11.67 -8.23
CA GLY A 119 4.76 -12.90 -7.44
C GLY A 119 5.85 -13.89 -7.83
N GLN A 120 6.06 -14.10 -9.14
CA GLN A 120 7.15 -14.95 -9.64
C GLN A 120 8.52 -14.47 -9.20
N ARG A 121 8.78 -13.14 -9.25
CA ARG A 121 10.06 -12.56 -8.80
C ARG A 121 10.30 -12.78 -7.30
N VAL A 122 9.25 -12.68 -6.46
CA VAL A 122 9.36 -13.02 -5.02
C VAL A 122 9.67 -14.49 -4.81
N VAL A 123 8.95 -15.39 -5.50
CA VAL A 123 9.19 -16.84 -5.43
C VAL A 123 10.63 -17.17 -5.81
N GLN A 124 11.15 -16.59 -6.89
CA GLN A 124 12.54 -16.78 -7.32
C GLN A 124 13.54 -16.29 -6.27
N THR A 125 13.33 -15.10 -5.70
CA THR A 125 14.18 -14.56 -4.63
C THR A 125 14.25 -15.51 -3.43
N VAL A 126 13.11 -16.01 -2.96
CA VAL A 126 13.06 -16.93 -1.82
C VAL A 126 13.66 -18.29 -2.18
N ALA A 127 13.37 -18.83 -3.37
CA ALA A 127 13.93 -20.11 -3.83
C ALA A 127 15.46 -20.07 -3.92
N GLN A 128 16.02 -18.98 -4.45
CA GLN A 128 17.47 -18.77 -4.50
C GLN A 128 18.08 -18.71 -3.09
N THR A 129 17.41 -18.02 -2.16
CA THR A 129 17.89 -17.89 -0.78
C THR A 129 17.82 -19.21 0.00
N LEU A 130 16.86 -20.07 -0.33
CA LEU A 130 16.63 -21.37 0.35
C LEU A 130 17.24 -22.57 -0.41
N ALA A 131 18.10 -22.35 -1.40
CA ALA A 131 18.64 -23.41 -2.25
C ALA A 131 19.30 -24.56 -1.45
N ASP A 132 20.00 -24.23 -0.36
CA ASP A 132 20.69 -25.20 0.49
C ASP A 132 19.82 -25.72 1.67
N ALA A 133 18.55 -25.29 1.77
CA ALA A 133 17.69 -25.56 2.93
C ALA A 133 16.83 -26.84 2.79
N ASN A 134 17.13 -27.71 1.80
CA ASN A 134 16.33 -28.88 1.43
C ASN A 134 14.86 -28.49 1.13
N ILE A 135 14.69 -27.42 0.33
CA ILE A 135 13.40 -26.95 -0.19
C ILE A 135 13.40 -27.19 -1.69
N GLU A 136 12.46 -28.00 -2.16
CA GLU A 136 12.31 -28.36 -3.58
C GLU A 136 11.30 -27.46 -4.30
N GLN A 137 10.33 -26.90 -3.56
CA GLN A 137 9.28 -26.07 -4.13
C GLN A 137 9.02 -24.85 -3.27
N VAL A 138 8.95 -23.68 -3.92
CA VAL A 138 8.50 -22.43 -3.31
C VAL A 138 7.18 -22.02 -3.95
N LEU A 139 6.16 -21.85 -3.13
CA LEU A 139 4.82 -21.39 -3.51
C LEU A 139 4.58 -19.99 -2.98
N ILE A 140 3.72 -19.24 -3.63
CA ILE A 140 3.23 -17.94 -3.13
C ILE A 140 1.75 -18.07 -2.77
N CYS A 141 1.39 -17.51 -1.61
CA CYS A 141 0.01 -17.33 -1.18
C CYS A 141 -0.20 -15.84 -0.88
N THR A 142 -1.07 -15.18 -1.64
CA THR A 142 -1.41 -13.75 -1.46
C THR A 142 -2.61 -13.60 -0.52
N TYR A 143 -2.97 -12.37 -0.16
CA TYR A 143 -4.05 -12.07 0.81
C TYR A 143 -3.83 -12.69 2.21
N CYS A 144 -2.57 -12.88 2.60
CA CYS A 144 -2.23 -13.45 3.90
C CYS A 144 -2.05 -12.35 4.96
N ASN A 145 -2.64 -12.56 6.14
CA ASN A 145 -2.46 -11.78 7.37
C ASN A 145 -2.96 -10.31 7.34
N ASP A 146 -2.82 -9.59 6.22
CA ASP A 146 -3.29 -8.22 6.04
C ASP A 146 -3.54 -7.89 4.55
N TYR A 147 -4.16 -6.74 4.28
CA TYR A 147 -4.46 -6.25 2.94
C TYR A 147 -4.00 -4.81 2.74
N MET A 148 -3.21 -4.59 1.70
CA MET A 148 -2.58 -3.28 1.42
C MET A 148 -2.73 -2.78 -0.02
N GLY A 149 -3.55 -3.46 -0.82
CA GLY A 149 -3.67 -3.19 -2.26
C GLY A 149 -2.73 -4.05 -3.09
N TYR A 150 -2.22 -3.49 -4.19
CA TYR A 150 -1.46 -4.26 -5.19
C TYR A 150 0.05 -4.10 -5.02
N VAL A 151 0.77 -5.09 -5.51
CA VAL A 151 2.22 -5.06 -5.73
C VAL A 151 2.48 -5.39 -7.19
N THR A 152 2.99 -4.40 -7.91
CA THR A 152 3.44 -4.51 -9.30
C THR A 152 4.96 -4.55 -9.36
N THR A 153 5.49 -5.08 -10.47
CA THR A 153 6.89 -4.84 -10.85
C THR A 153 7.14 -3.34 -11.11
N TYR A 154 8.39 -2.91 -11.11
CA TYR A 154 8.74 -1.53 -11.45
C TYR A 154 8.22 -1.15 -12.85
N GLU A 155 8.33 -2.09 -13.79
CA GLU A 155 7.98 -1.94 -15.20
C GLU A 155 6.46 -1.83 -15.40
N GLU A 156 5.69 -2.70 -14.73
CA GLU A 156 4.23 -2.62 -14.69
C GLU A 156 3.76 -1.33 -14.00
N TYR A 157 4.43 -0.92 -12.91
CA TYR A 157 4.13 0.33 -12.22
C TYR A 157 4.24 1.53 -13.16
N GLN A 158 5.23 1.56 -14.06
CA GLN A 158 5.40 2.70 -14.99
C GLN A 158 4.19 2.91 -15.91
N GLN A 159 3.41 1.87 -16.17
CA GLN A 159 2.21 1.96 -17.01
C GLN A 159 1.04 2.67 -16.29
N GLN A 160 1.03 2.65 -14.96
CA GLN A 160 -0.07 3.19 -14.14
C GLN A 160 -1.45 2.71 -14.62
N ALA A 161 -1.55 1.42 -14.97
CA ALA A 161 -2.81 0.69 -15.01
C ALA A 161 -3.41 0.59 -13.59
N TYR A 162 -4.51 -0.13 -13.41
CA TYR A 162 -5.20 -0.21 -12.12
C TYR A 162 -4.28 -0.68 -10.99
N GLU A 163 -3.52 -1.75 -11.21
CA GLU A 163 -2.61 -2.36 -10.24
C GLU A 163 -1.42 -1.44 -9.93
N GLY A 164 -0.88 -0.75 -10.94
CA GLY A 164 0.21 0.23 -10.76
C GLY A 164 -0.25 1.45 -9.97
N GLY A 165 -1.49 1.89 -10.23
CA GLY A 165 -2.20 2.89 -9.47
C GLY A 165 -2.40 2.49 -8.00
N HIS A 166 -2.78 1.22 -7.75
CA HIS A 166 -2.97 0.68 -6.40
C HIS A 166 -1.72 0.10 -5.75
N THR A 167 -0.54 0.22 -6.37
CA THR A 167 0.74 -0.03 -5.70
C THR A 167 1.10 1.19 -4.86
N ILE A 168 0.51 1.27 -3.66
CA ILE A 168 0.39 2.51 -2.89
C ILE A 168 1.72 2.99 -2.27
N TYR A 169 2.68 2.10 -2.04
CA TYR A 169 4.00 2.46 -1.45
C TYR A 169 5.04 2.89 -2.49
N GLY A 170 4.66 2.97 -3.76
CA GLY A 170 5.50 3.51 -4.84
C GLY A 170 6.18 2.45 -5.70
N GLN A 171 6.97 2.92 -6.68
CA GLN A 171 7.54 2.09 -7.75
C GLN A 171 8.55 1.03 -7.28
N TRP A 172 9.01 1.13 -6.02
CA TRP A 172 9.96 0.20 -5.41
C TRP A 172 9.30 -0.79 -4.43
N THR A 173 7.97 -0.88 -4.43
CA THR A 173 7.23 -1.74 -3.48
C THR A 173 7.65 -3.21 -3.62
N LEU A 174 7.70 -3.75 -4.84
CA LEU A 174 8.16 -5.13 -5.05
C LEU A 174 9.62 -5.34 -4.60
N ALA A 175 10.52 -4.40 -4.91
CA ALA A 175 11.93 -4.49 -4.50
C ALA A 175 12.07 -4.51 -2.97
N ALA A 176 11.26 -3.73 -2.26
CA ALA A 176 11.19 -3.77 -0.80
C ALA A 176 10.73 -5.14 -0.30
N PHE A 177 9.67 -5.72 -0.89
CA PHE A 177 9.24 -7.08 -0.53
C PHE A 177 10.31 -8.13 -0.81
N GLN A 178 10.95 -8.12 -1.98
CA GLN A 178 12.03 -9.06 -2.30
C GLN A 178 13.16 -8.95 -1.27
N THR A 179 13.55 -7.72 -0.89
CA THR A 179 14.57 -7.50 0.15
C THR A 179 14.15 -8.07 1.50
N CYS A 180 12.91 -7.82 1.94
CA CYS A 180 12.43 -8.31 3.22
C CYS A 180 12.24 -9.84 3.23
N PHE A 181 11.76 -10.43 2.14
CA PHE A 181 11.61 -11.88 2.01
C PHE A 181 12.95 -12.60 1.90
N ALA A 182 13.96 -12.02 1.23
CA ALA A 182 15.31 -12.56 1.22
C ALA A 182 15.87 -12.62 2.65
N LYS A 183 15.82 -11.49 3.38
CA LYS A 183 16.24 -11.44 4.79
C LYS A 183 15.48 -12.43 5.67
N LEU A 184 14.16 -12.54 5.48
CA LEU A 184 13.36 -13.52 6.22
C LEU A 184 13.76 -14.95 5.88
N ALA A 185 14.01 -15.26 4.61
CA ALA A 185 14.44 -16.58 4.15
C ALA A 185 15.85 -16.95 4.67
N GLU A 186 16.78 -15.99 4.72
CA GLU A 186 18.10 -16.18 5.35
C GLU A 186 17.95 -16.60 6.82
N GLN A 187 17.14 -15.88 7.59
CA GLN A 187 16.86 -16.22 8.98
C GLN A 187 16.09 -17.54 9.11
N PHE A 188 15.19 -17.83 8.17
CA PHE A 188 14.40 -19.05 8.14
C PHE A 188 15.26 -20.31 7.97
N ALA A 189 16.32 -20.22 7.17
CA ALA A 189 17.28 -21.29 6.94
C ALA A 189 18.13 -21.63 8.17
N LEU A 190 18.28 -20.69 9.11
CA LEU A 190 19.03 -20.90 10.35
C LEU A 190 18.24 -21.74 11.37
N PRO A 191 18.94 -22.46 12.28
CA PRO A 191 18.33 -23.04 13.47
C PRO A 191 17.61 -21.99 14.31
N ALA A 192 16.47 -22.35 14.92
CA ALA A 192 15.58 -21.41 15.61
C ALA A 192 16.28 -20.50 16.64
N HIS A 193 17.28 -21.03 17.36
CA HIS A 193 18.03 -20.29 18.39
C HIS A 193 19.04 -19.28 17.82
N GLN A 194 19.34 -19.33 16.51
CA GLN A 194 20.27 -18.41 15.83
C GLN A 194 19.56 -17.31 15.05
N ARG A 195 18.22 -17.39 14.94
CA ARG A 195 17.43 -16.45 14.14
C ARG A 195 17.37 -15.10 14.83
N GLN A 196 17.59 -14.04 14.05
CA GLN A 196 17.44 -12.65 14.44
C GLN A 196 16.48 -11.97 13.47
N TYR A 197 15.29 -11.63 13.98
CA TYR A 197 14.25 -10.97 13.21
C TYR A 197 13.44 -10.06 14.13
N ASP A 198 12.72 -9.12 13.52
CA ASP A 198 11.88 -8.18 14.25
C ASP A 198 10.72 -8.91 14.95
N GLN A 199 10.59 -8.70 16.26
CA GLN A 199 9.52 -9.23 17.11
C GLN A 199 8.73 -8.12 17.81
N GLN A 200 9.08 -6.86 17.56
CA GLN A 200 8.57 -5.70 18.28
C GLN A 200 7.62 -4.87 17.43
N THR A 201 7.87 -4.76 16.12
CA THR A 201 7.04 -3.94 15.25
C THR A 201 5.65 -4.54 15.12
N GLN A 202 4.64 -3.78 15.56
CA GLN A 202 3.23 -4.12 15.42
C GLN A 202 2.45 -2.92 14.88
N PRO A 203 1.36 -3.14 14.13
CA PRO A 203 0.45 -2.06 13.76
C PRO A 203 -0.10 -1.35 15.00
N LEU A 204 -0.18 -0.03 14.95
CA LEU A 204 -0.83 0.73 16.02
C LEU A 204 -2.33 0.41 16.06
N PRO A 205 -2.90 0.15 17.25
CA PRO A 205 -4.34 -0.04 17.36
C PRO A 205 -5.07 1.25 16.99
N VAL A 206 -6.22 1.10 16.36
CA VAL A 206 -7.10 2.23 16.05
C VAL A 206 -7.60 2.83 17.38
N PRO A 207 -7.46 4.15 17.62
CA PRO A 207 -7.93 4.75 18.86
C PRO A 207 -9.43 4.55 19.08
N ALA A 208 -9.83 4.14 20.29
CA ALA A 208 -11.21 3.83 20.62
C ALA A 208 -12.18 4.99 20.35
N HIS A 209 -11.72 6.23 20.58
CA HIS A 209 -12.51 7.44 20.31
C HIS A 209 -12.78 7.65 18.81
N GLU A 210 -11.86 7.26 17.91
CA GLU A 210 -12.10 7.30 16.47
C GLU A 210 -13.04 6.18 16.01
N LEU A 211 -12.85 4.96 16.55
CA LEU A 211 -13.72 3.82 16.25
C LEU A 211 -15.18 4.12 16.58
N ALA A 212 -15.44 4.74 17.73
CA ALA A 212 -16.79 5.12 18.16
C ALA A 212 -17.49 6.08 17.18
N LEU A 213 -16.74 6.84 16.39
CA LEU A 213 -17.27 7.79 15.41
C LEU A 213 -17.54 7.14 14.04
N ARG A 214 -16.93 5.99 13.74
CA ARG A 214 -17.11 5.25 12.49
C ARG A 214 -18.45 4.48 12.46
N SER A 215 -18.89 3.98 13.61
CA SER A 215 -19.97 2.98 13.73
C SER A 215 -21.40 3.54 13.79
N ASN A 216 -21.62 4.83 13.53
CA ASN A 216 -22.93 5.48 13.69
C ASN A 216 -23.77 5.54 12.40
N LEU A 217 -23.70 4.54 11.52
CA LEU A 217 -24.63 4.45 10.39
C LEU A 217 -25.84 3.64 10.83
N THR A 218 -27.01 4.29 10.84
CA THR A 218 -28.28 3.54 10.80
C THR A 218 -28.26 2.72 9.51
N PRO A 219 -28.43 1.39 9.55
CA PRO A 219 -28.53 0.58 8.34
C PRO A 219 -29.61 1.18 7.44
N PRO A 220 -29.40 1.29 6.12
CA PRO A 220 -30.46 1.74 5.23
C PRO A 220 -31.67 0.83 5.43
N ARG A 221 -32.85 1.44 5.66
CA ARG A 221 -34.11 0.68 5.64
C ARG A 221 -34.23 0.07 4.25
N ARG A 222 -34.26 -1.26 4.18
CA ARG A 222 -34.56 -2.00 2.95
C ARG A 222 -35.96 -1.66 2.46
#